data_AF-A0A434AUW9-F1
#
_entry.id   AF-A0A434AUW9-F1
#
_cell.length_a   1.000
_cell.length_b   1.000
_cell.length_c   1.000
_cell.angle_alpha   90.00
_cell.angle_beta   90.00
_cell.angle_gamma   90.00
#
_symmetry.space_group_name_H-M   'P 1'
#
loop_
_entity.id
_entity.type
_entity.pdbx_description
1 polymer ?
#
loop_
_entity_poly.entity_id
_entity_poly.type
_entity_poly.pdbx_seq_one_letter_code
_entity_poly.pdbx_strand_id
1 'polypeptide(L)'
;MKFTFTQKDIEKSINEYSDNENFDITILPRIMALYAIKKELKEIQNLRWYYEYDHVNIHQNQVVMEYENNQSNNFTFHYQIPLKQNFELNVFLANSSIHFLDIYNFLIQKNIIQKDQFPLKAEYHTIPHFTISMLTKRYNLRILKKITEEKDLNHTFTDDAILNELKNGFNIFNPIFEQILNQFKI
;
A
#
# COMPACT_ATOMS: atom_id res chain seq x y z
N MET A 1 -11.15 -3.61 10.79
CA MET A 1 -10.48 -2.83 11.86
C MET A 1 -9.16 -2.26 11.33
N LYS A 2 -8.75 -1.07 11.79
CA LYS A 2 -7.50 -0.40 11.39
C LYS A 2 -6.45 -0.52 12.52
N PHE A 3 -5.24 -0.92 12.17
CA PHE A 3 -4.12 -1.15 13.09
C PHE A 3 -2.89 -0.37 12.62
N THR A 4 -2.09 0.18 13.55
CA THR A 4 -0.81 0.78 13.16
C THR A 4 0.14 -0.33 12.72
N PHE A 5 1.00 -0.07 11.73
CA PHE A 5 1.89 -1.12 11.23
C PHE A 5 3.14 -1.28 12.12
N THR A 6 2.93 -1.69 13.36
CA THR A 6 3.96 -1.90 14.39
C THR A 6 4.02 -3.39 14.77
N GLN A 7 5.17 -3.84 15.28
CA GLN A 7 5.30 -5.21 15.80
C GLN A 7 4.23 -5.53 16.86
N LYS A 8 4.02 -4.63 17.82
CA LYS A 8 3.03 -4.80 18.90
C LYS A 8 1.61 -5.02 18.36
N ASP A 9 1.20 -4.25 17.35
CA ASP A 9 -0.13 -4.39 16.77
C ASP A 9 -0.25 -5.66 15.93
N ILE A 10 0.82 -6.10 15.27
CA ILE A 10 0.84 -7.39 14.55
C ILE A 10 0.72 -8.55 15.54
N GLU A 11 1.49 -8.54 16.64
CA GLU A 11 1.39 -9.52 17.72
C GLU A 11 0.00 -9.56 18.34
N LYS A 12 -0.62 -8.39 18.53
CA LYS A 12 -2.01 -8.30 18.99
C LYS A 12 -2.96 -9.01 18.02
N SER A 13 -2.86 -8.74 16.72
CA SER A 13 -3.70 -9.39 15.70
C SER A 13 -3.48 -10.90 15.61
N ILE A 14 -2.24 -11.38 15.81
CA ILE A 14 -1.94 -12.81 15.90
C ILE A 14 -2.74 -13.46 17.05
N ASN A 15 -2.74 -12.82 18.21
CA ASN A 15 -3.46 -13.35 19.37
C ASN A 15 -4.99 -13.25 19.22
N GLU A 16 -5.48 -12.17 18.59
CA GLU A 16 -6.92 -11.93 18.43
C GLU A 16 -7.56 -12.82 17.36
N TYR A 17 -6.79 -13.20 16.32
CA TYR A 17 -7.28 -13.93 15.16
C TYR A 17 -6.60 -15.28 14.96
N SER A 18 -6.05 -15.88 16.02
CA SER A 18 -5.34 -17.17 15.98
C SER A 18 -6.18 -18.31 15.40
N ASP A 19 -7.49 -18.27 15.63
CA ASP A 19 -8.42 -19.32 15.22
C ASP A 19 -8.96 -19.12 13.79
N ASN A 20 -8.55 -18.05 13.11
CA ASN A 20 -8.98 -17.76 11.75
C ASN A 20 -7.94 -18.28 10.73
N GLU A 21 -8.27 -19.38 10.05
CA GLU A 21 -7.38 -20.00 9.06
C GLU A 21 -6.99 -19.05 7.91
N ASN A 22 -7.92 -18.23 7.44
CA ASN A 22 -7.62 -17.26 6.39
C ASN A 22 -6.63 -16.20 6.88
N PHE A 23 -6.74 -15.77 8.13
CA PHE A 23 -5.76 -14.88 8.73
C PHE A 23 -4.38 -15.55 8.78
N ASP A 24 -4.27 -16.75 9.36
CA ASP A 24 -2.97 -17.41 9.57
C ASP A 24 -2.28 -17.81 8.26
N ILE A 25 -3.04 -18.27 7.26
CA ILE A 25 -2.50 -18.81 6.01
C ILE A 25 -2.32 -17.73 4.94
N THR A 26 -3.23 -16.76 4.87
CA THR A 26 -3.25 -15.77 3.78
C THR A 26 -2.78 -14.40 4.24
N ILE A 27 -3.41 -13.84 5.26
CA ILE A 27 -3.23 -12.43 5.61
C ILE A 27 -1.92 -12.20 6.36
N LEU A 28 -1.69 -12.97 7.42
CA LEU A 28 -0.56 -12.80 8.32
C LEU A 28 0.80 -12.93 7.61
N PRO A 29 1.05 -13.93 6.73
CA PRO A 29 2.35 -14.04 6.07
C PRO A 29 2.66 -12.82 5.18
N ARG A 30 1.63 -12.20 4.59
CA ARG A 30 1.76 -11.00 3.77
C ARG A 30 1.98 -9.75 4.61
N ILE A 31 1.28 -9.62 5.74
CA ILE A 31 1.52 -8.56 6.73
C ILE A 31 2.97 -8.64 7.21
N MET A 32 3.45 -9.82 7.58
CA MET A 32 4.82 -10.03 8.05
C MET A 32 5.87 -9.74 6.97
N ALA A 33 5.64 -10.18 5.73
CA ALA A 33 6.53 -9.88 4.60
C ALA A 33 6.62 -8.37 4.34
N LEU A 34 5.48 -7.67 4.32
CA LEU A 34 5.43 -6.22 4.12
C LEU A 34 6.00 -5.46 5.31
N TYR A 35 5.89 -6.00 6.54
CA TYR A 35 6.50 -5.43 7.72
C TYR A 35 8.04 -5.52 7.67
N ALA A 36 8.58 -6.62 7.15
CA ALA A 36 10.01 -6.78 6.86
C ALA A 36 10.48 -5.67 5.90
N ILE A 37 9.75 -5.53 4.79
CA ILE A 37 10.05 -4.53 3.76
C ILE A 37 9.97 -3.11 4.32
N LYS A 38 8.98 -2.81 5.18
CA LYS A 38 8.88 -1.49 5.83
C LYS A 38 10.18 -1.13 6.58
N LYS A 39 10.83 -2.08 7.25
CA LYS A 39 12.10 -1.84 7.97
C LYS A 39 13.23 -1.45 7.01
N GLU A 40 13.26 -2.04 5.82
CA GLU A 40 14.21 -1.72 4.74
C GLU A 40 13.95 -0.36 4.07
N LEU A 41 12.74 0.19 4.22
CA LEU A 41 12.32 1.46 3.62
C LEU A 41 12.41 2.65 4.59
N LYS A 42 13.12 2.50 5.71
CA LYS A 42 13.27 3.53 6.76
C LYS A 42 13.79 4.88 6.28
N GLU A 43 14.47 4.92 5.14
CA GLU A 43 15.01 6.15 4.55
C GLU A 43 13.93 6.98 3.84
N ILE A 44 12.81 6.35 3.48
CA ILE A 44 11.69 7.01 2.82
C ILE A 44 10.83 7.66 3.91
N GLN A 45 10.99 8.97 4.04
CA GLN A 45 10.27 9.78 5.01
C GLN A 45 8.81 10.01 4.56
N ASN A 46 8.00 10.56 5.46
CA ASN A 46 6.63 11.01 5.19
C ASN A 46 5.63 9.91 4.80
N LEU A 47 5.85 8.67 5.27
CA LEU A 47 4.89 7.59 5.08
C LEU A 47 4.42 7.05 6.43
N ARG A 48 3.12 7.20 6.69
CA ARG A 48 2.45 6.58 7.82
C ARG A 48 1.84 5.25 7.39
N TRP A 49 2.34 4.17 7.95
CA TRP A 49 1.90 2.82 7.61
C TRP A 49 0.86 2.30 8.60
N TYR A 50 -0.22 1.73 8.07
CA TYR A 50 -1.22 0.98 8.80
C TYR A 50 -1.66 -0.24 7.99
N TYR A 51 -2.34 -1.17 8.64
CA TYR A 51 -3.03 -2.25 7.96
C TYR A 51 -4.47 -2.35 8.45
N GLU A 52 -5.33 -2.80 7.55
CA GLU A 52 -6.73 -3.04 7.80
C GLU A 52 -6.99 -4.52 7.67
N TYR A 53 -7.70 -5.07 8.65
CA TYR A 53 -8.14 -6.45 8.65
C TYR A 53 -9.59 -6.55 9.10
N ASP A 54 -10.38 -7.27 8.31
CA ASP A 54 -11.77 -7.62 8.52
C ASP A 54 -11.96 -9.10 8.15
N HIS A 55 -12.46 -9.88 9.10
CA HIS A 55 -12.68 -11.32 8.93
C HIS A 55 -13.97 -11.62 8.12
N VAL A 56 -14.89 -10.65 8.02
CA VAL A 56 -16.13 -10.75 7.25
C VAL A 56 -15.92 -10.21 5.83
N ASN A 57 -15.30 -9.04 5.71
CA ASN A 57 -15.08 -8.37 4.43
C ASN A 57 -13.63 -8.46 3.96
N ILE A 58 -13.29 -9.61 3.38
CA ILE A 58 -11.92 -9.89 2.91
C ILE A 58 -11.37 -8.89 1.89
N HIS A 59 -12.24 -8.16 1.18
CA HIS A 59 -11.84 -7.15 0.20
C HIS A 59 -11.30 -5.87 0.83
N GLN A 60 -11.56 -5.64 2.12
CA GLN A 60 -11.02 -4.54 2.90
C GLN A 60 -9.66 -4.84 3.51
N ASN A 61 -9.13 -6.06 3.33
CA ASN A 61 -7.85 -6.45 3.91
C ASN A 61 -6.71 -5.87 3.09
N GLN A 62 -5.94 -4.96 3.69
CA GLN A 62 -4.92 -4.20 2.97
C GLN A 62 -3.87 -3.61 3.91
N VAL A 63 -2.67 -3.40 3.38
CA VAL A 63 -1.70 -2.46 3.95
C VAL A 63 -1.88 -1.13 3.26
N VAL A 64 -1.90 -0.04 4.02
CA VAL A 64 -2.04 1.31 3.48
C VAL A 64 -0.90 2.17 4.01
N MET A 65 -0.38 3.01 3.13
CA MET A 65 0.66 3.98 3.43
C MET A 65 0.11 5.35 3.09
N GLU A 66 -0.17 6.14 4.11
CA GLU A 66 -0.59 7.52 3.95
C GLU A 66 0.63 8.40 3.77
N TYR A 67 0.64 9.18 2.69
CA TYR A 67 1.69 10.17 2.43
C TYR A 67 1.43 11.39 3.31
N GLU A 68 2.24 11.54 4.35
CA GLU A 68 2.16 12.66 5.28
C GLU A 68 2.60 13.93 4.57
N ASN A 69 1.67 14.85 4.37
CA ASN A 69 2.00 16.21 3.96
C ASN A 69 1.54 17.19 5.06
N ASN A 70 2.42 18.10 5.45
CA ASN A 70 2.11 19.13 6.44
C ASN A 70 1.49 20.38 5.81
N GLN A 71 1.28 20.36 4.49
CA GLN A 71 0.88 21.54 3.71
C GLN A 71 -0.64 21.61 3.54
N SER A 72 -1.37 20.49 3.50
CA SER A 72 -2.79 20.49 3.16
C SER A 72 -3.60 19.45 3.91
N ASN A 73 -4.62 19.91 4.66
CA ASN A 73 -5.66 19.02 5.18
C ASN A 73 -6.67 18.58 4.11
N ASN A 74 -6.59 19.16 2.90
CA ASN A 74 -7.53 18.94 1.81
C ASN A 74 -7.06 17.87 0.81
N PHE A 75 -5.86 17.32 1.00
CA PHE A 75 -5.33 16.25 0.16
C PHE A 75 -4.66 15.19 1.02
N THR A 76 -5.16 13.97 0.93
CA THR A 76 -4.52 12.80 1.54
C THR A 76 -4.26 11.76 0.46
N PHE A 77 -2.99 11.59 0.10
CA PHE A 77 -2.56 10.58 -0.86
C PHE A 77 -2.24 9.28 -0.13
N HIS A 78 -2.65 8.17 -0.73
CA HIS A 78 -2.43 6.85 -0.16
C HIS A 78 -1.81 5.93 -1.20
N TYR A 79 -0.87 5.12 -0.75
CA TYR A 79 -0.56 3.85 -1.38
C TYR A 79 -1.31 2.73 -0.67
N GLN A 80 -1.72 1.71 -1.41
CA GLN A 80 -2.43 0.56 -0.89
C GLN A 80 -1.91 -0.73 -1.51
N ILE A 81 -1.78 -1.74 -0.67
CA ILE A 81 -1.44 -3.11 -1.08
C ILE A 81 -2.55 -4.02 -0.55
N PRO A 82 -3.49 -4.46 -1.41
CA PRO A 82 -4.49 -5.44 -1.02
C PRO A 82 -3.83 -6.75 -0.56
N LEU A 83 -4.25 -7.29 0.57
CA LEU A 83 -3.70 -8.52 1.16
C LEU A 83 -4.33 -9.77 0.51
N LYS A 84 -4.24 -9.84 -0.82
CA LYS A 84 -4.77 -10.93 -1.65
C LYS A 84 -3.63 -11.77 -2.26
N GLN A 85 -3.99 -12.79 -3.04
CA GLN A 85 -3.00 -13.69 -3.63
C GLN A 85 -2.02 -12.97 -4.57
N ASN A 86 -2.53 -12.07 -5.41
CA ASN A 86 -1.73 -11.27 -6.32
C ASN A 86 -1.25 -10.00 -5.62
N PHE A 87 -0.02 -9.62 -5.91
CA PHE A 87 0.54 -8.35 -5.45
C PHE A 87 0.05 -7.24 -6.38
N GLU A 88 -0.46 -6.17 -5.78
CA GLU A 88 -0.77 -4.91 -6.44
C GLU A 88 -0.33 -3.77 -5.53
N LEU A 89 0.40 -2.80 -6.08
CA LEU A 89 0.63 -1.51 -5.45
C LEU A 89 -0.29 -0.50 -6.13
N ASN A 90 -1.23 0.04 -5.36
CA ASN A 90 -2.20 1.00 -5.84
C ASN A 90 -1.90 2.37 -5.25
N VAL A 91 -2.27 3.43 -5.96
CA VAL A 91 -2.18 4.82 -5.50
C VAL A 91 -3.47 5.57 -5.78
N PHE A 92 -3.96 6.30 -4.78
CA PHE A 92 -5.18 7.08 -4.87
C PHE A 92 -5.19 8.27 -3.92
N LEU A 93 -6.21 9.10 -4.10
CA LEU A 93 -6.51 10.26 -3.25
C LEU A 93 -7.77 9.96 -2.43
N ALA A 94 -7.69 10.05 -1.10
CA ALA A 94 -8.79 9.66 -0.22
C ALA A 94 -9.66 10.83 0.23
N ASN A 95 -9.06 11.98 0.49
CA ASN A 95 -9.77 13.13 1.05
C ASN A 95 -9.42 14.37 0.23
N SER A 96 -10.25 14.69 -0.76
CA SER A 96 -10.22 15.99 -1.43
C SER A 96 -11.59 16.35 -1.99
N SER A 97 -11.81 17.66 -2.14
CA SER A 97 -12.93 18.21 -2.90
C SER A 97 -12.75 18.11 -4.42
N ILE A 98 -11.64 17.53 -4.89
CA ILE A 98 -11.27 17.42 -6.30
C ILE A 98 -11.45 15.98 -6.76
N HIS A 99 -12.19 15.76 -7.85
CA HIS A 99 -12.39 14.42 -8.36
C HIS A 99 -11.07 13.82 -8.89
N PHE A 100 -10.87 12.53 -8.65
CA PHE A 100 -9.68 11.81 -9.13
C PHE A 100 -9.45 11.99 -10.64
N LEU A 101 -10.53 12.04 -11.44
CA LEU A 101 -10.47 12.26 -12.88
C LEU A 101 -9.89 13.63 -13.25
N ASP A 102 -10.16 14.67 -12.45
CA ASP A 102 -9.60 16.00 -12.67
C ASP A 102 -8.08 15.98 -12.47
N ILE A 103 -7.61 15.24 -11.47
CA ILE A 103 -6.19 15.03 -11.21
C ILE A 103 -5.55 14.23 -12.34
N TYR A 104 -6.17 13.14 -12.77
CA TYR A 104 -5.67 12.36 -13.90
C TYR A 104 -5.53 13.21 -15.17
N ASN A 105 -6.56 13.99 -15.50
CA ASN A 105 -6.53 14.91 -16.64
C ASN A 105 -5.44 15.97 -16.49
N PHE A 106 -5.27 16.52 -15.28
CA PHE A 106 -4.19 17.45 -14.96
C PHE A 106 -2.81 16.82 -15.20
N LEU A 107 -2.57 15.61 -14.69
CA LEU A 107 -1.29 14.91 -14.83
C LEU A 107 -0.93 14.66 -16.30
N ILE A 108 -1.92 14.31 -17.14
CA ILE A 108 -1.74 14.19 -18.60
C ILE A 108 -1.46 15.54 -19.24
N GLN A 109 -2.28 16.56 -18.95
CA GLN A 109 -2.14 17.90 -19.55
C GLN A 109 -0.78 18.54 -19.25
N LYS A 110 -0.21 18.26 -18.07
CA LYS A 110 1.12 18.72 -17.67
C LYS A 110 2.26 17.81 -18.12
N ASN A 111 1.98 16.73 -18.86
CA ASN A 111 2.95 15.71 -19.27
C ASN A 111 3.73 15.11 -18.09
N ILE A 112 3.10 15.03 -16.91
CA ILE A 112 3.69 14.41 -15.72
C ILE A 112 3.60 12.88 -15.85
N ILE A 113 2.49 12.40 -16.41
CA ILE A 113 2.31 11.01 -16.83
C ILE A 113 1.80 10.98 -18.28
N GLN A 114 2.05 9.88 -18.97
CA GLN A 114 1.44 9.61 -20.27
C GLN A 114 0.06 8.97 -20.10
N LYS A 115 -0.79 9.15 -21.11
CA LYS A 115 -2.05 8.42 -21.19
C LYS A 115 -1.78 6.92 -21.19
N ASP A 116 -2.57 6.17 -20.41
CA ASP A 116 -2.47 4.72 -20.26
C ASP A 116 -1.11 4.19 -19.72
N GLN A 117 -0.26 5.07 -19.18
CA GLN A 117 1.01 4.69 -18.55
C GLN A 117 0.79 3.77 -17.35
N PHE A 118 -0.26 4.05 -16.56
CA PHE A 118 -0.66 3.24 -15.41
C PHE A 118 -2.13 2.84 -15.58
N PRO A 119 -2.47 1.55 -15.38
CA PRO A 119 -3.87 1.11 -15.38
C PRO A 119 -4.70 1.87 -14.33
N LEU A 120 -5.79 2.49 -14.79
CA LEU A 120 -6.79 3.12 -13.93
C LEU A 120 -7.90 2.11 -13.63
N LYS A 121 -8.18 1.88 -12.34
CA LYS A 121 -9.33 1.08 -11.89
C LYS A 121 -10.32 1.97 -11.15
N ALA A 122 -11.59 1.88 -11.52
CA ALA A 122 -12.70 2.60 -10.90
C ALA A 122 -13.96 1.73 -10.95
N GLU A 123 -14.11 0.82 -9.99
CA GLU A 123 -15.27 -0.05 -9.85
C GLU A 123 -16.29 0.54 -8.85
N TYR A 124 -17.55 0.08 -8.89
CA TYR A 124 -18.72 0.64 -8.19
C TYR A 124 -18.60 0.73 -6.65
N HIS A 125 -17.56 0.14 -6.05
CA HIS A 125 -17.28 0.19 -4.60
C HIS A 125 -15.81 0.45 -4.25
N THR A 126 -14.98 0.81 -5.23
CA THR A 126 -13.55 1.06 -5.03
C THR A 126 -13.25 2.52 -5.32
N ILE A 127 -12.45 3.16 -4.47
CA ILE A 127 -11.93 4.49 -4.76
C ILE A 127 -11.10 4.39 -6.05
N PRO A 128 -11.32 5.29 -7.04
CA PRO A 128 -10.51 5.31 -8.25
C PRO A 128 -9.01 5.39 -7.93
N HIS A 129 -8.21 4.54 -8.56
CA HIS A 129 -6.79 4.41 -8.27
C HIS A 129 -5.98 4.01 -9.49
N PHE A 130 -4.70 4.37 -9.50
CA PHE A 130 -3.73 3.76 -10.41
C PHE A 130 -3.16 2.49 -9.78
N THR A 131 -2.99 1.44 -10.57
CA THR A 131 -2.11 0.33 -10.21
C THR A 131 -0.71 0.62 -10.77
N ILE A 132 0.29 0.69 -9.89
CA ILE A 132 1.65 1.15 -10.22
C ILE A 132 2.71 0.05 -10.09
N SER A 133 2.34 -1.13 -9.57
CA SER A 133 3.17 -2.33 -9.64
C SER A 133 3.12 -2.93 -11.05
N MET A 134 4.18 -2.79 -11.83
CA MET A 134 4.17 -3.13 -13.26
C MET A 134 4.85 -4.46 -13.57
N LEU A 135 5.87 -4.85 -12.80
CA LEU A 135 6.71 -6.03 -13.01
C LEU A 135 6.28 -7.19 -12.11
N THR A 136 6.13 -6.94 -10.81
CA THR A 136 5.75 -7.96 -9.83
C THR A 136 4.22 -8.05 -9.76
N LYS A 137 3.68 -9.24 -10.04
CA LYS A 137 2.23 -9.51 -10.01
C LYS A 137 1.79 -10.43 -8.86
N ARG A 138 2.74 -11.08 -8.18
CA ARG A 138 2.48 -12.09 -7.15
C ARG A 138 3.54 -12.03 -6.08
N TYR A 139 3.13 -12.38 -4.86
CA TYR A 139 4.05 -12.63 -3.75
C TYR A 139 4.90 -13.86 -3.99
N ASN A 140 6.15 -13.85 -3.53
CA ASN A 140 7.01 -15.02 -3.57
C ASN A 140 6.55 -16.08 -2.56
N LEU A 141 5.97 -17.17 -3.07
CA LEU A 141 5.45 -18.26 -2.23
C LEU A 141 6.52 -18.91 -1.35
N ARG A 142 7.79 -18.93 -1.76
CA ARG A 142 8.87 -19.49 -0.93
C ARG A 142 9.11 -18.63 0.30
N ILE A 143 9.05 -17.31 0.14
CA ILE A 143 9.19 -16.35 1.25
C ILE A 143 7.99 -16.48 2.18
N LEU A 144 6.76 -16.47 1.65
CA LEU A 144 5.55 -16.62 2.45
C LEU A 144 5.56 -17.94 3.26
N LYS A 145 5.97 -19.05 2.63
CA LYS A 145 6.06 -20.35 3.30
C LYS A 145 7.03 -20.32 4.49
N LYS A 146 8.23 -19.76 4.30
CA LYS A 146 9.22 -19.62 5.40
C LYS A 146 8.68 -18.77 6.54
N ILE A 147 8.00 -17.67 6.23
CA ILE A 147 7.36 -16.81 7.22
C ILE A 147 6.31 -17.59 8.02
N THR A 148 5.48 -18.39 7.36
CA THR A 148 4.47 -19.24 8.02
C THR A 148 5.10 -20.30 8.92
N GLU A 149 6.24 -20.86 8.54
CA GLU A 149 6.95 -21.90 9.30
C GLU A 149 7.67 -21.35 10.53
N GLU A 150 8.31 -20.17 10.41
CA GLU A 150 9.12 -19.59 11.48
C GLU A 150 8.31 -18.70 12.43
N LYS A 151 7.30 -18.00 11.92
CA LYS A 151 6.46 -17.00 12.64
C LYS A 151 7.26 -15.97 13.47
N ASP A 152 8.52 -15.72 13.13
CA ASP A 152 9.38 -14.76 13.84
C ASP A 152 9.31 -13.37 13.18
N LEU A 153 8.81 -12.38 13.91
CA LEU A 153 8.74 -10.97 13.48
C LEU A 153 10.11 -10.26 13.45
N ASN A 154 11.13 -10.84 14.08
CA ASN A 154 12.49 -10.31 14.13
C ASN A 154 13.34 -10.78 12.94
N HIS A 155 13.19 -12.04 12.51
CA HIS A 155 13.92 -12.65 11.38
C HIS A 155 13.04 -12.77 10.13
N THR A 156 12.44 -11.65 9.71
CA THR A 156 11.54 -11.68 8.56
C THR A 156 12.30 -11.63 7.24
N PHE A 157 11.87 -12.48 6.30
CA PHE A 157 12.42 -12.55 4.95
C PHE A 157 11.84 -11.42 4.08
N THR A 158 12.73 -10.63 3.50
CA THR A 158 12.35 -9.57 2.55
C THR A 158 12.16 -10.15 1.15
N ASP A 159 11.05 -9.78 0.50
CA ASP A 159 10.83 -10.06 -0.93
C ASP A 159 11.40 -8.91 -1.77
N ASP A 160 12.61 -9.08 -2.28
CA ASP A 160 13.33 -8.06 -3.03
C ASP A 160 12.55 -7.54 -4.26
N ALA A 161 11.75 -8.40 -4.89
CA ALA A 161 10.95 -7.99 -6.04
C ALA A 161 9.84 -7.00 -5.64
N ILE A 162 9.20 -7.24 -4.50
CA ILE A 162 8.20 -6.31 -3.93
C ILE A 162 8.88 -5.06 -3.37
N LEU A 163 10.01 -5.21 -2.69
CA LEU A 163 10.80 -4.08 -2.18
C LEU A 163 11.15 -3.11 -3.31
N ASN A 164 11.65 -3.63 -4.44
CA ASN A 164 12.02 -2.82 -5.58
C ASN A 164 10.81 -2.15 -6.25
N GLU A 165 9.66 -2.83 -6.33
CA GLU A 165 8.41 -2.23 -6.80
C GLU A 165 7.96 -1.07 -5.91
N LEU A 166 8.03 -1.23 -4.59
CA LEU A 166 7.67 -0.16 -3.65
C LEU A 166 8.63 1.03 -3.80
N LYS A 167 9.95 0.78 -3.85
CA LYS A 167 10.94 1.85 -4.09
C LYS A 167 10.67 2.60 -5.39
N ASN A 168 10.42 1.88 -6.48
CA ASN A 168 10.13 2.49 -7.77
C ASN A 168 8.83 3.29 -7.73
N GLY A 169 7.78 2.72 -7.14
CA GLY A 169 6.49 3.40 -6.97
C GLY A 169 6.64 4.71 -6.21
N PHE A 170 7.34 4.70 -5.07
CA PHE A 170 7.57 5.91 -4.27
C PHE A 170 8.46 6.93 -4.97
N ASN A 171 9.50 6.49 -5.66
CA ASN A 171 10.38 7.39 -6.44
C ASN A 171 9.63 8.11 -7.55
N ILE A 172 8.62 7.46 -8.15
CA ILE A 172 7.78 8.07 -9.19
C ILE A 172 6.70 8.95 -8.57
N PHE A 173 5.95 8.45 -7.59
CA PHE A 173 4.72 9.10 -7.13
C PHE A 173 4.90 10.11 -6.00
N ASN A 174 5.92 9.99 -5.14
CA ASN A 174 6.16 11.03 -4.13
C ASN A 174 6.41 12.40 -4.78
N PRO A 175 7.29 12.54 -5.82
CA PRO A 175 7.43 13.81 -6.54
C PRO A 175 6.15 14.28 -7.24
N ILE A 176 5.30 13.36 -7.70
CA ILE A 176 4.01 13.70 -8.32
C ILE A 176 3.06 14.29 -7.28
N PHE A 177 3.00 13.73 -6.07
CA PHE A 177 2.19 14.28 -4.99
C PHE A 177 2.60 15.71 -4.65
N GLU A 178 3.90 15.96 -4.53
CA GLU A 178 4.44 17.32 -4.31
C GLU A 178 4.04 18.29 -5.44
N GLN A 179 4.06 17.85 -6.70
CA GLN A 179 3.62 18.68 -7.82
C GLN A 179 2.12 18.99 -7.76
N ILE A 180 1.29 18.02 -7.36
CA ILE A 180 -0.15 18.22 -7.18
C ILE A 180 -0.38 19.25 -6.06
N LEU A 181 0.23 19.06 -4.89
CA LEU A 181 0.11 19.98 -3.74
C LEU A 181 0.49 21.42 -4.14
N ASN A 182 1.63 21.59 -4.81
CA ASN A 182 2.10 22.89 -5.28
C ASN A 182 1.16 23.55 -6.30
N GLN A 183 0.62 22.78 -7.25
CA GLN A 183 -0.25 23.31 -8.30
C GLN A 183 -1.57 23.83 -7.73
N PHE A 184 -2.18 23.07 -6.83
CA PHE A 184 -3.45 23.45 -6.23
C PHE A 184 -3.31 24.55 -5.17
N LYS A 185 -2.08 25.11 -5.00
CA LYS A 185 -1.71 26.22 -4.12
C LYS A 185 -2.27 26.04 -2.71
N ILE A 186 -1.91 24.93 -2.09
CA ILE A 186 -2.21 24.68 -0.68
C ILE A 186 -0.90 24.60 0.09
#